data_AF-A0A946FI03-F1
#
_entry.id   AF-A0A946FI03-F1
#
_cell.length_a   1.000
_cell.length_b   1.000
_cell.length_c   1.000
_cell.angle_alpha   90.00
_cell.angle_beta   90.00
_cell.angle_gamma   90.00
#
_symmetry.space_group_name_H-M   'P 1'
#
loop_
_entity.id
_entity.type
_entity.pdbx_description
1 polymer ?
#
loop_
_entity_poly.entity_id
_entity_poly.type
_entity_poly.pdbx_seq_one_letter_code
_entity_poly.pdbx_strand_id
1 'polypeptide(L)'
;MASSSNGQTQSGIEQLVTIDHECNYPFNPSSIVTIIIFQKKGMNYIASGEERCAWHFAKEIETVIKDSNFVPNFYKNKLLNEIQVAKKRQRSI
;
A
#
# COMPACT_ATOMS: atom_id res chain seq x y z
N MET A 1 49.06 -36.33 -23.27
CA MET A 1 48.69 -35.33 -24.30
C MET A 1 47.21 -35.03 -24.14
N ALA A 2 46.87 -33.74 -24.08
CA ALA A 2 45.57 -33.08 -24.32
C ALA A 2 44.28 -33.82 -23.86
N SER A 3 43.62 -33.35 -22.80
CA SER A 3 42.57 -32.30 -22.85
C SER A 3 41.33 -32.72 -23.65
N SER A 4 40.22 -32.98 -22.96
CA SER A 4 39.12 -32.00 -22.92
C SER A 4 37.99 -32.45 -21.99
N SER A 5 37.76 -31.57 -21.03
CA SER A 5 36.63 -31.41 -20.13
C SER A 5 35.31 -31.13 -20.85
N ASN A 6 34.19 -31.58 -20.28
CA ASN A 6 33.15 -30.64 -19.84
C ASN A 6 32.17 -31.34 -18.90
N GLY A 7 32.18 -30.89 -17.65
CA GLY A 7 31.19 -31.25 -16.66
C GLY A 7 29.83 -30.68 -17.03
N GLN A 8 28.79 -31.47 -16.84
CA GLN A 8 27.42 -30.99 -16.85
C GLN A 8 27.20 -30.16 -15.59
N THR A 9 27.20 -28.84 -15.77
CA THR A 9 26.88 -27.85 -14.76
C THR A 9 25.36 -27.72 -14.61
N GLN A 10 24.97 -27.41 -13.37
CA GLN A 10 23.78 -26.66 -12.96
C GLN A 10 22.44 -27.41 -12.89
N SER A 11 22.28 -28.07 -11.74
CA SER A 11 21.02 -28.07 -11.00
C SER A 11 20.57 -26.61 -10.78
N GLY A 12 19.52 -26.21 -11.48
CA GLY A 12 18.83 -24.93 -11.28
C GLY A 12 17.37 -25.22 -11.01
N ILE A 13 17.03 -25.48 -9.75
CA ILE A 13 15.64 -25.34 -9.31
C ILE A 13 15.38 -23.84 -9.38
N GLU A 14 14.61 -23.40 -10.37
CA GLU A 14 14.02 -22.06 -10.37
C GLU A 14 13.11 -21.97 -9.15
N GLN A 15 13.68 -21.54 -8.03
CA GLN A 15 12.93 -21.21 -6.85
C GLN A 15 12.15 -19.94 -7.20
N LEU A 16 10.86 -20.10 -7.49
CA LEU A 16 9.93 -18.98 -7.62
C LEU A 16 9.94 -18.24 -6.27
N VAL A 17 10.79 -17.22 -6.16
CA VAL A 17 10.81 -16.34 -4.98
C VAL A 17 9.57 -15.46 -5.09
N THR A 18 8.45 -15.90 -4.52
CA THR A 18 7.35 -15.00 -4.16
C THR A 18 7.87 -14.07 -3.09
N ILE A 19 8.36 -12.89 -3.50
CA ILE A 19 8.58 -11.78 -2.59
C ILE A 19 7.18 -11.32 -2.17
N ASP A 20 6.70 -11.83 -1.04
CA ASP A 20 5.53 -11.28 -0.37
C ASP A 20 5.88 -9.84 0.01
N HIS A 21 5.38 -8.91 -0.78
CA HIS A 21 5.63 -7.49 -0.57
C HIS A 21 4.75 -7.01 0.58
N GLU A 22 5.28 -7.09 1.79
CA GLU A 22 4.58 -6.67 3.00
C GLU A 22 4.49 -5.14 3.08
N CYS A 23 3.25 -4.64 3.14
CA CYS A 23 2.98 -3.22 3.30
C CYS A 23 3.03 -2.80 4.78
N ASN A 24 3.93 -1.87 5.12
CA ASN A 24 4.03 -1.31 6.47
C ASN A 24 3.10 -0.11 6.65
N TYR A 25 1.83 -0.38 6.94
CA TYR A 25 0.82 0.67 7.12
C TYR A 25 1.03 1.48 8.41
N PRO A 26 0.73 2.80 8.39
CA PRO A 26 0.93 3.66 9.54
C PRO A 26 -0.06 3.38 10.70
N PHE A 27 -1.14 2.66 10.42
CA PHE A 27 -2.18 2.16 11.33
C PHE A 27 -3.05 1.14 10.59
N ASN A 28 -3.95 0.44 11.30
CA ASN A 28 -4.90 -0.50 10.70
C ASN A 28 -5.95 0.25 9.83
N PRO A 29 -5.94 0.10 8.50
CA PRO A 29 -6.87 0.78 7.59
C PRO A 29 -8.32 0.30 7.70
N SER A 30 -8.60 -0.86 8.33
CA SER A 30 -9.94 -1.41 8.49
C SER A 30 -10.74 -0.79 9.65
N SER A 31 -10.18 0.16 10.41
CA SER A 31 -10.83 0.76 11.59
C SER A 31 -11.16 2.24 11.38
N ILE A 32 -12.45 2.59 11.43
CA ILE A 32 -12.87 3.99 11.28
C ILE A 32 -12.32 4.88 12.40
N VAL A 33 -12.18 4.35 13.61
CA VAL A 33 -11.66 5.12 14.76
C VAL A 33 -10.19 5.46 14.55
N THR A 34 -9.37 4.51 14.08
CA THR A 34 -7.95 4.76 13.80
C THR A 34 -7.77 5.73 12.64
N ILE A 35 -8.60 5.63 11.60
CA ILE A 35 -8.60 6.58 10.47
C ILE A 35 -8.83 8.01 10.97
N ILE A 36 -9.82 8.23 11.85
CA ILE A 36 -10.14 9.57 12.37
C ILE A 36 -8.98 10.12 13.20
N ILE A 37 -8.46 9.32 14.13
CA ILE A 37 -7.38 9.74 15.04
C ILE A 37 -6.08 10.02 14.26
N PHE A 38 -5.74 9.16 13.30
CA PHE A 38 -4.47 9.21 12.58
C PHE A 38 -4.58 9.75 11.15
N GLN A 39 -5.65 10.49 10.83
CA GLN A 39 -5.93 11.00 9.48
C GLN A 39 -4.71 11.62 8.80
N LYS A 40 -3.97 12.48 9.51
CA LYS A 40 -2.79 13.18 8.97
C LYS A 40 -1.66 12.21 8.60
N LYS A 41 -1.42 11.20 9.45
CA LYS A 41 -0.43 10.15 9.19
C LYS A 41 -0.83 9.31 7.98
N GLY A 42 -2.13 9.04 7.85
CA GLY A 42 -2.70 8.32 6.71
C GLY A 42 -2.54 9.10 5.41
N MET A 43 -2.92 10.38 5.37
CA MET A 43 -2.76 11.21 4.17
C MET A 43 -1.31 11.37 3.74
N ASN A 44 -0.38 11.50 4.71
CA ASN A 44 1.04 11.54 4.40
C ASN A 44 1.52 10.22 3.78
N TYR A 45 1.12 9.08 4.35
CA TYR A 45 1.46 7.77 3.79
C TYR A 45 0.90 7.58 2.37
N ILE A 46 -0.32 8.06 2.10
CA ILE A 46 -0.90 8.03 0.75
C ILE A 46 -0.09 8.92 -0.21
N ALA A 47 0.39 10.07 0.26
CA ALA A 47 1.09 11.02 -0.60
C ALA A 47 2.55 10.66 -0.90
N SER A 48 3.22 9.92 -0.01
CA SER A 48 4.68 9.68 -0.11
C SER A 48 5.12 8.23 0.16
N GLY A 49 4.18 7.33 0.46
CA GLY A 49 4.48 5.91 0.66
C GLY A 49 4.81 5.22 -0.66
N GLU A 50 5.34 4.00 -0.56
CA GLU A 50 5.58 3.15 -1.72
C GLU A 50 4.26 2.92 -2.48
N GLU A 51 4.30 3.11 -3.80
CA GLU A 51 3.12 3.36 -4.62
C GLU A 51 2.05 2.28 -4.45
N ARG A 52 2.41 1.01 -4.60
CA ARG A 52 1.45 -0.10 -4.52
C ARG A 52 0.78 -0.15 -3.15
N CYS A 53 1.57 -0.06 -2.09
CA CYS A 53 1.06 -0.10 -0.73
C CYS A 53 0.22 1.14 -0.36
N ALA A 54 0.60 2.33 -0.83
CA ALA A 54 -0.15 3.57 -0.62
C ALA A 54 -1.52 3.52 -1.34
N TRP A 55 -1.57 3.02 -2.58
CA TRP A 55 -2.84 2.85 -3.31
C TRP A 55 -3.76 1.83 -2.64
N HIS A 56 -3.23 0.70 -2.20
CA HIS A 56 -4.02 -0.31 -1.47
C HIS A 56 -4.58 0.26 -0.17
N PHE A 57 -3.71 0.90 0.64
CA PHE A 57 -4.10 1.56 1.88
C PHE A 57 -5.19 2.62 1.67
N ALA A 58 -5.04 3.47 0.65
CA ALA A 58 -6.02 4.50 0.34
C ALA A 58 -7.39 3.91 -0.05
N LYS A 59 -7.40 2.84 -0.84
CA LYS A 59 -8.63 2.15 -1.25
C LYS A 59 -9.37 1.58 -0.04
N GLU A 60 -8.65 0.95 0.88
CA GLU A 60 -9.25 0.36 2.06
C GLU A 60 -9.86 1.41 3.00
N ILE A 61 -9.13 2.50 3.26
CA ILE A 61 -9.65 3.63 4.05
C ILE A 61 -10.89 4.25 3.38
N GLU A 62 -10.89 4.44 2.06
CA GLU A 62 -12.06 4.98 1.34
C GLU A 62 -13.30 4.12 1.54
N THR A 63 -13.16 2.79 1.48
CA THR A 63 -14.24 1.84 1.73
C THR A 63 -14.76 1.99 3.16
N VAL A 64 -13.87 1.95 4.17
CA VAL A 64 -14.26 2.06 5.58
C VAL A 64 -14.95 3.39 5.90
N ILE A 65 -14.50 4.50 5.31
CA ILE A 65 -15.15 5.80 5.47
C ILE A 65 -16.57 5.80 4.87
N LYS A 66 -16.73 5.28 3.65
CA LYS A 66 -18.02 5.22 2.96
C LYS A 66 -19.02 4.39 3.75
N ASP A 67 -18.59 3.23 4.22
CA ASP A 67 -19.45 2.23 4.87
C ASP A 67 -19.73 2.55 6.35
N SER A 68 -19.00 3.49 6.94
CA SER A 68 -19.19 3.86 8.35
C SER A 68 -20.53 4.53 8.62
N ASN A 69 -21.40 3.92 9.43
CA ASN A 69 -22.63 4.58 9.92
C ASN A 69 -22.38 5.51 11.11
N PHE A 70 -21.18 5.47 11.70
CA PHE A 70 -20.81 6.28 12.87
C PHE A 70 -20.43 7.73 12.50
N VAL A 71 -20.00 7.95 11.26
CA VAL A 71 -19.44 9.23 10.83
C VAL A 71 -20.45 10.04 10.02
N PRO A 72 -20.73 11.31 10.38
CA PRO A 72 -21.61 12.17 9.59
C PRO A 72 -21.12 12.37 8.15
N ASN A 73 -22.04 12.45 7.19
CA ASN A 73 -21.73 12.57 5.75
C ASN A 73 -20.81 13.76 5.42
N PHE A 74 -20.99 14.90 6.10
CA PHE A 74 -20.11 16.06 5.86
C PHE A 74 -18.63 15.72 6.16
N TYR A 75 -18.39 14.95 7.22
CA TYR A 75 -17.05 14.58 7.64
C TYR A 75 -16.48 13.46 6.75
N LYS A 76 -17.31 12.50 6.31
CA LYS A 76 -16.93 11.54 5.27
C LYS A 76 -16.43 12.24 4.02
N ASN A 77 -17.19 13.21 3.51
CA ASN A 77 -16.84 13.96 2.30
C ASN A 77 -15.53 14.73 2.47
N LYS A 78 -15.29 15.31 3.65
CA LYS A 78 -14.01 15.95 3.98
C LYS A 78 -12.84 14.96 3.90
N LEU A 79 -12.93 13.82 4.57
CA LEU A 79 -11.86 12.82 4.57
C LEU A 79 -11.60 12.25 3.16
N LEU A 80 -12.66 11.96 2.40
CA LEU A 80 -12.53 11.47 1.02
C LEU A 80 -11.84 12.50 0.12
N ASN A 81 -12.13 13.79 0.28
CA ASN A 81 -11.45 14.85 -0.46
C ASN A 81 -9.96 14.95 -0.08
N GLU A 82 -9.62 14.82 1.21
CA GLU A 82 -8.22 14.79 1.65
C GLU A 82 -7.45 13.62 1.04
N ILE A 83 -8.07 12.44 0.92
CA ILE A 83 -7.47 11.27 0.24
C ILE A 83 -7.24 11.56 -1.25
N GLN A 84 -8.20 12.18 -1.93
CA GLN A 84 -8.03 12.56 -3.34
C GLN A 84 -6.87 13.54 -3.54
N VAL A 85 -6.71 14.51 -2.63
CA VAL A 85 -5.58 15.44 -2.66
C VAL A 85 -4.26 14.70 -2.43
N ALA A 86 -4.21 13.77 -1.47
CA ALA A 86 -3.01 12.97 -1.21
C ALA A 86 -2.61 12.10 -2.43
N LYS A 87 -3.57 11.41 -3.05
CA LYS A 87 -3.35 10.62 -4.28
C LYS A 87 -2.81 11.47 -5.44
N LYS A 88 -3.31 12.70 -5.62
CA LYS A 88 -2.80 13.62 -6.65
C LYS A 88 -1.35 14.03 -6.41
N ARG A 89 -0.98 14.28 -5.15
CA ARG A 89 0.40 14.62 -4.77
C ARG A 89 1.36 13.47 -5.08
N GLN A 90 0.98 12.24 -4.78
CA GLN A 90 1.80 11.07 -5.06
C GLN A 90 2.12 10.91 -6.55
N ARG A 91 1.16 11.22 -7.43
CA ARG A 91 1.34 11.16 -8.90
C ARG A 91 2.19 12.30 -9.47
N SER A 92 2.45 13.34 -8.68
CA SER A 92 3.21 14.52 -9.10
C SER A 92 4.69 14.44 -8.68
N ILE A 93 5.07 13.34 -8.03
CA ILE A 93 6.45 12.98 -7.64
C ILE A 93 6.94 11.94 -8.64
#